data_AF-A0A483P8Z5-F1
#
_entry.id   AF-A0A483P8Z5-F1
#
_cell.length_a   1.000
_cell.length_b   1.000
_cell.length_c   1.000
_cell.angle_alpha   90.00
_cell.angle_beta   90.00
_cell.angle_gamma   90.00
#
_symmetry.space_group_name_H-M   'P 1'
#
loop_
_entity.id
_entity.type
_entity.pdbx_description
1 polymer ?
#
loop_
_entity_poly.entity_id
_entity_poly.type
_entity_poly.pdbx_seq_one_letter_code
_entity_poly.pdbx_strand_id
1 'polypeptide(L)'
;MTSSLSRHPAFLSLQGGINFRDLGGQLAADGRRVRSGKLLRSGALNRLTAEDLNHLDTLPLSRVLDYRDPGEVARTPDKLSPLTHYLNAPANPPVSEVNAKVTELNAATLNALNGEQFMLQLYRQLPFNNPAYRQLAAWLTTPFEGTLLQHCAVGKDRTGVGCALTLFAVGCDSETVMEEYLLTHGMLTQVEAWMLELLGNDLTAQGRQSLADILTVKESYLAAALSAIHQRYGTVDAWLAAEYQLTAPVRAALQARLLEE
;
A
#
# COMPACT_ATOMS: atom_id res chain seq x y z
N MET A 1 6.16 28.60 -4.25
CA MET A 1 7.52 28.06 -4.52
C MET A 1 7.42 26.55 -4.39
N THR A 2 7.35 25.85 -5.51
CA THR A 2 7.26 24.40 -5.57
C THR A 2 8.57 23.79 -5.11
N SER A 3 8.59 23.34 -3.85
CA SER A 3 9.67 22.51 -3.30
C SER A 3 9.82 21.29 -4.20
N SER A 4 10.88 21.29 -5.00
CA SER A 4 11.42 20.14 -5.68
C SER A 4 12.01 19.21 -4.62
N LEU A 5 11.15 18.49 -3.90
CA LEU A 5 11.55 17.22 -3.30
C LEU A 5 12.08 16.38 -4.47
N SER A 6 13.39 16.12 -4.48
CA SER A 6 13.99 15.18 -5.41
C SER A 6 13.21 13.88 -5.31
N ARG A 7 12.33 13.62 -6.29
CA ARG A 7 11.48 12.42 -6.29
C ARG A 7 12.43 11.23 -6.42
N HIS A 8 12.40 10.34 -5.43
CA HIS A 8 13.15 9.09 -5.48
C HIS A 8 12.95 8.43 -6.86
N PRO A 9 13.99 7.86 -7.50
CA PRO A 9 13.94 7.42 -8.91
C PRO A 9 12.82 6.41 -9.21
N ALA A 10 12.31 5.73 -8.18
CA ALA A 10 11.15 4.83 -8.27
C ALA A 10 9.81 5.52 -8.58
N PHE A 11 9.64 6.82 -8.30
CA PHE A 11 8.36 7.51 -8.49
C PHE A 11 8.09 7.82 -9.97
N LEU A 12 6.92 7.43 -10.44
CA LEU A 12 6.43 7.85 -11.75
C LEU A 12 5.74 9.20 -11.59
N SER A 13 6.08 10.14 -12.47
CA SER A 13 5.52 11.49 -12.43
C SER A 13 4.16 11.53 -13.13
N LEU A 14 3.13 11.14 -12.39
CA LEU A 14 1.74 11.30 -12.79
C LEU A 14 1.15 12.55 -12.12
N GLN A 15 0.42 13.38 -12.87
CA GLN A 15 -0.20 14.61 -12.38
C GLN A 15 -1.33 14.29 -11.38
N GLY A 16 -2.18 13.33 -11.72
CA GLY A 16 -3.27 12.85 -10.88
C GLY A 16 -2.92 11.66 -10.00
N GLY A 17 -1.68 11.16 -10.08
CA GLY A 17 -1.24 9.99 -9.32
C GLY A 17 -1.04 10.30 -7.84
N ILE A 18 -1.46 9.38 -6.98
CA ILE A 18 -1.22 9.45 -5.54
C ILE A 18 -0.23 8.35 -5.19
N ASN A 19 0.90 8.71 -4.57
CA ASN A 19 1.89 7.75 -4.08
C ASN A 19 2.31 6.68 -5.11
N PHE A 20 2.35 7.02 -6.40
CA PHE A 20 2.56 6.07 -7.49
C PHE A 20 4.05 5.82 -7.72
N ARG A 21 4.49 4.58 -7.61
CA ARG A 21 5.90 4.21 -7.87
C ARG A 21 6.08 2.73 -8.21
N ASP A 22 7.23 2.45 -8.80
CA ASP A 22 7.74 1.10 -9.02
C ASP A 22 8.39 0.53 -7.75
N LEU A 23 8.19 -0.76 -7.49
CA LEU A 23 8.90 -1.53 -6.47
C LEU A 23 10.19 -2.15 -7.01
N GLY A 24 10.50 -1.97 -8.29
CA GLY A 24 11.75 -2.36 -8.92
C GLY A 24 12.99 -1.74 -8.27
N GLY A 25 14.11 -2.43 -8.41
CA GLY A 25 15.43 -2.01 -7.92
C GLY A 25 15.71 -2.34 -6.46
N GLN A 26 14.69 -2.73 -5.67
CA GLN A 26 14.85 -3.13 -4.28
C GLN A 26 15.74 -4.38 -4.16
N LEU A 27 16.65 -4.38 -3.19
CA LEU A 27 17.63 -5.45 -3.01
C LEU A 27 16.99 -6.63 -2.27
N ALA A 28 17.13 -7.84 -2.81
CA ALA A 28 16.82 -9.08 -2.11
C ALA A 28 18.03 -9.54 -1.28
N ALA A 29 17.78 -10.33 -0.25
CA ALA A 29 18.83 -10.81 0.66
C ALA A 29 19.90 -11.68 -0.03
N ASP A 30 19.63 -12.21 -1.23
CA ASP A 30 20.58 -12.98 -2.04
C ASP A 30 21.40 -12.11 -3.02
N GLY A 31 21.24 -10.79 -2.97
CA GLY A 31 21.98 -9.82 -3.79
C GLY A 31 21.32 -9.44 -5.10
N ARG A 32 20.27 -10.16 -5.54
CA ARG A 32 19.49 -9.82 -6.74
C ARG A 32 18.55 -8.65 -6.47
N ARG A 33 18.01 -8.05 -7.52
CA ARG A 33 17.09 -6.90 -7.45
C ARG A 33 15.71 -7.25 -7.94
N VAL A 34 14.69 -6.61 -7.37
CA VAL A 34 13.33 -6.66 -7.91
C VAL A 34 13.34 -6.09 -9.33
N ARG A 35 12.83 -6.85 -10.30
CA ARG A 35 12.74 -6.42 -11.69
C ARG A 35 11.90 -5.16 -11.82
N SER A 36 12.46 -4.18 -12.51
CA SER A 36 11.76 -2.94 -12.81
C SER A 36 10.54 -3.18 -13.72
N GLY A 37 9.48 -2.41 -13.51
CA GLY A 37 8.25 -2.43 -14.28
C GLY A 37 7.35 -3.63 -14.03
N LYS A 38 7.64 -4.49 -13.04
CA LYS A 38 6.82 -5.68 -12.75
C LYS A 38 5.81 -5.48 -11.63
N LEU A 39 6.15 -4.69 -10.63
CA LEU A 39 5.39 -4.53 -9.41
C LEU A 39 5.25 -3.05 -9.09
N LEU A 40 4.03 -2.52 -9.20
CA LEU A 40 3.75 -1.11 -8.93
C LEU A 40 2.87 -0.97 -7.69
N ARG A 41 2.95 0.20 -7.05
CA ARG A 41 2.01 0.62 -6.02
C ARG A 41 1.48 2.02 -6.30
N SER A 42 0.28 2.30 -5.81
CA SER A 42 -0.31 3.65 -5.85
C SER A 42 -1.41 3.82 -4.79
N GLY A 43 -1.97 5.02 -4.72
CA GLY A 43 -3.34 5.28 -4.26
C GLY A 43 -4.35 5.13 -5.39
N ALA A 44 -5.55 5.66 -5.19
CA ALA A 44 -6.65 5.54 -6.15
C ALA A 44 -6.31 6.22 -7.48
N LEU A 45 -6.84 5.67 -8.58
CA LEU A 45 -6.55 6.08 -9.94
C LEU A 45 -7.66 6.96 -10.54
N ASN A 46 -8.65 7.32 -9.72
CA ASN A 46 -9.79 8.13 -10.13
C ASN A 46 -9.39 9.57 -10.55
N ARG A 47 -8.23 10.06 -10.09
CA ARG A 47 -7.75 11.42 -10.37
C ARG A 47 -6.80 11.52 -11.56
N LEU A 48 -6.43 10.41 -12.18
CA LEU A 48 -5.56 10.43 -13.35
C LEU A 48 -6.11 11.32 -14.47
N THR A 49 -5.22 12.11 -15.07
CA THR A 49 -5.49 12.95 -16.23
C THR A 49 -5.46 12.12 -17.52
N ALA A 50 -5.89 12.69 -18.65
CA ALA A 50 -5.75 12.01 -19.93
C ALA A 50 -4.28 11.75 -20.31
N GLU A 51 -3.37 12.66 -19.94
CA GLU A 51 -1.93 12.50 -20.14
C GLU A 51 -1.37 11.37 -19.27
N ASP A 52 -1.81 11.28 -18.01
CA ASP A 52 -1.43 10.17 -17.13
C ASP A 52 -1.87 8.81 -17.68
N LEU A 53 -3.10 8.73 -18.22
CA LEU A 53 -3.62 7.51 -18.83
C LEU A 53 -2.82 7.12 -20.08
N ASN A 54 -2.51 8.09 -20.95
CA ASN A 54 -1.65 7.85 -22.11
C ASN A 54 -0.26 7.35 -21.68
N HIS A 55 0.28 7.87 -20.58
CA HIS A 55 1.55 7.36 -20.04
C HIS A 55 1.41 5.94 -19.49
N LEU A 56 0.34 5.64 -18.75
CA LEU A 56 0.08 4.29 -18.25
C LEU A 56 -0.17 3.27 -19.37
N ASP A 57 -0.74 3.68 -20.50
CA ASP A 57 -0.90 2.83 -21.68
C ASP A 57 0.45 2.43 -22.31
N THR A 58 1.55 3.15 -22.01
CA THR A 58 2.91 2.72 -22.39
C THR A 58 3.50 1.68 -21.44
N LEU A 59 2.93 1.53 -20.24
CA LEU A 59 3.27 0.45 -19.32
C LEU A 59 2.38 -0.75 -19.66
N PRO A 60 2.90 -1.98 -19.65
CA PRO A 60 2.07 -3.17 -19.85
C PRO A 60 1.26 -3.49 -18.58
N LEU A 61 0.42 -2.57 -18.11
CA LEU A 61 -0.40 -2.71 -16.92
C LEU A 61 -1.48 -3.79 -17.13
N SER A 62 -1.15 -5.00 -16.69
CA SER A 62 -1.97 -6.18 -16.97
C SER A 62 -2.95 -6.50 -15.85
N ARG A 63 -2.59 -6.22 -14.59
CA ARG A 63 -3.41 -6.53 -13.42
C ARG A 63 -3.44 -5.37 -12.44
N VAL A 64 -4.63 -5.10 -11.89
CA VAL A 64 -4.85 -4.11 -10.82
C VAL A 64 -5.61 -4.76 -9.68
N LEU A 65 -5.01 -4.75 -8.49
CA LEU A 65 -5.63 -5.22 -7.25
C LEU A 65 -5.99 -4.01 -6.38
N ASP A 66 -7.28 -3.74 -6.24
CA ASP A 66 -7.82 -2.60 -5.52
C ASP A 66 -8.29 -3.00 -4.12
N TYR A 67 -7.58 -2.55 -3.08
CA TYR A 67 -7.85 -2.85 -1.68
C TYR A 67 -8.94 -2.01 -1.03
N ARG A 68 -9.57 -1.10 -1.78
CA ARG A 68 -10.64 -0.24 -1.29
C ARG A 68 -11.89 -1.04 -0.95
N ASP A 69 -12.66 -0.57 0.03
CA ASP A 69 -13.97 -1.14 0.28
C ASP A 69 -14.93 -0.75 -0.85
N PRO A 70 -15.98 -1.55 -1.15
CA PRO A 70 -16.85 -1.29 -2.31
C PRO A 70 -17.48 0.11 -2.33
N GLY A 71 -17.75 0.69 -1.15
CA GLY A 71 -18.25 2.06 -1.03
C GLY A 71 -17.22 3.13 -1.44
N GLU A 72 -15.92 2.91 -1.20
CA GLU A 72 -14.86 3.79 -1.69
C GLU A 72 -14.74 3.69 -3.23
N VAL A 73 -14.83 2.48 -3.79
CA VAL A 73 -14.80 2.24 -5.24
C VAL A 73 -15.99 2.92 -5.93
N ALA A 74 -17.20 2.75 -5.40
CA ALA A 74 -18.41 3.35 -5.98
C ALA A 74 -18.38 4.89 -5.97
N ARG A 75 -17.83 5.51 -4.91
CA ARG A 75 -17.70 6.97 -4.82
C ARG A 75 -16.65 7.53 -5.78
N THR A 76 -15.56 6.80 -5.98
CA THR A 76 -14.39 7.27 -6.74
C THR A 76 -13.85 6.15 -7.64
N PRO A 77 -14.57 5.78 -8.72
CA PRO A 77 -14.14 4.69 -9.58
C PRO A 77 -12.81 5.02 -10.27
N ASP A 78 -11.95 4.00 -10.42
CA ASP A 78 -10.67 4.17 -11.10
C ASP A 78 -10.85 4.43 -12.59
N LYS A 79 -9.89 5.16 -13.15
CA LYS A 79 -9.75 5.34 -14.60
C LYS A 79 -8.69 4.36 -15.08
N LEU A 80 -9.13 3.32 -15.79
CA LEU A 80 -8.28 2.25 -16.29
C LEU A 80 -8.68 1.86 -17.71
N SER A 81 -7.73 1.32 -18.46
CA SER A 81 -8.01 0.68 -19.74
C SER A 81 -8.95 -0.52 -19.53
N PRO A 82 -9.96 -0.73 -20.38
CA PRO A 82 -10.82 -1.93 -20.33
C PRO A 82 -10.07 -3.26 -20.51
N LEU A 83 -8.83 -3.22 -21.02
CA LEU A 83 -7.98 -4.39 -21.22
C LEU A 83 -7.26 -4.84 -19.94
N THR A 84 -7.20 -3.98 -18.91
CA THR A 84 -6.56 -4.31 -17.64
C THR A 84 -7.44 -5.25 -16.83
N HIS A 85 -6.87 -6.34 -16.32
CA HIS A 85 -7.58 -7.22 -15.41
C HIS A 85 -7.67 -6.57 -14.03
N TYR A 86 -8.79 -5.91 -13.76
CA TYR A 86 -9.10 -5.26 -12.50
C TYR A 86 -9.83 -6.19 -11.55
N LEU A 87 -9.42 -6.21 -10.27
CA LEU A 87 -10.12 -6.90 -9.19
C LEU A 87 -10.18 -6.03 -7.94
N ASN A 88 -11.38 -5.78 -7.45
CA ASN A 88 -11.59 -5.19 -6.13
C ASN A 88 -11.55 -6.29 -5.06
N ALA A 89 -10.57 -6.19 -4.15
CA ALA A 89 -10.36 -7.10 -3.04
C ALA A 89 -10.17 -6.31 -1.74
N PRO A 90 -11.25 -5.97 -1.01
CA PRO A 90 -11.18 -5.14 0.19
C PRO A 90 -10.23 -5.71 1.25
N ALA A 91 -9.30 -4.89 1.75
CA ALA A 91 -8.25 -5.33 2.68
C ALA A 91 -8.41 -4.80 4.12
N ASN A 92 -9.45 -4.02 4.42
CA ASN A 92 -9.71 -3.60 5.80
C ASN A 92 -10.00 -4.84 6.68
N PRO A 93 -9.53 -4.86 7.94
CA PRO A 93 -9.92 -5.90 8.87
C PRO A 93 -11.44 -5.98 9.04
N PRO A 94 -12.02 -7.17 9.28
CA PRO A 94 -13.46 -7.33 9.44
C PRO A 94 -14.01 -6.72 10.75
N VAL A 95 -13.13 -6.31 11.67
CA VAL A 95 -13.50 -5.68 12.94
C VAL A 95 -13.88 -4.23 12.67
N SER A 96 -15.14 -3.88 12.93
CA SER A 96 -15.74 -2.59 12.53
C SER A 96 -15.07 -1.34 13.12
N GLU A 97 -14.33 -1.48 14.22
CA GLU A 97 -13.71 -0.37 14.94
C GLU A 97 -12.34 0.05 14.40
N VAL A 98 -11.73 -0.72 13.49
CA VAL A 98 -10.37 -0.46 13.00
C VAL A 98 -10.32 -0.56 11.47
N ASN A 99 -10.28 0.58 10.78
CA ASN A 99 -10.24 0.62 9.31
C ASN A 99 -9.41 1.79 8.76
N ALA A 100 -8.94 1.68 7.51
CA ALA A 100 -8.10 2.67 6.85
C ALA A 100 -8.88 3.69 5.99
N LYS A 101 -10.16 3.96 6.33
CA LYS A 101 -11.02 4.83 5.53
C LYS A 101 -10.87 6.29 5.93
N VAL A 102 -9.88 6.94 5.34
CA VAL A 102 -9.59 8.36 5.58
C VAL A 102 -10.79 9.27 5.29
N THR A 103 -11.62 8.94 4.30
CA THR A 103 -12.76 9.76 3.85
C THR A 103 -14.01 9.66 4.73
N GLU A 104 -14.05 8.74 5.69
CA GLU A 104 -15.18 8.56 6.61
C GLU A 104 -14.89 9.14 8.01
N LEU A 105 -13.72 9.78 8.20
CA LEU A 105 -13.36 10.46 9.43
C LEU A 105 -14.11 11.79 9.53
N ASN A 106 -14.87 11.96 10.60
CA ASN A 106 -15.50 13.23 10.96
C ASN A 106 -14.83 13.83 12.21
N ALA A 107 -15.12 15.10 12.49
CA ALA A 107 -14.49 15.82 13.60
C ALA A 107 -14.78 15.17 14.97
N ALA A 108 -16.00 14.67 15.20
CA ALA A 108 -16.34 14.01 16.47
C ALA A 108 -15.51 12.74 16.70
N THR A 109 -15.39 11.89 15.68
CA THR A 109 -14.55 10.69 15.70
C THR A 109 -13.09 11.05 15.96
N LEU A 110 -12.53 12.01 15.22
CA LEU A 110 -11.15 12.46 15.37
C LEU A 110 -10.86 13.03 16.76
N ASN A 111 -11.79 13.81 17.32
CA ASN A 111 -11.66 14.39 18.65
C ASN A 111 -11.68 13.35 19.78
N ALA A 112 -12.41 12.25 19.59
CA ALA A 112 -12.58 11.21 20.62
C ALA A 112 -11.46 10.15 20.60
N LEU A 113 -10.86 9.88 19.44
CA LEU A 113 -9.89 8.80 19.28
C LEU A 113 -8.45 9.23 19.60
N ASN A 114 -7.58 8.23 19.78
CA ASN A 114 -6.13 8.40 19.74
C ASN A 114 -5.61 7.88 18.40
N GLY A 115 -5.18 8.79 17.52
CA GLY A 115 -4.82 8.46 16.13
C GLY A 115 -3.67 7.45 16.05
N GLU A 116 -2.63 7.64 16.85
CA GLU A 116 -1.49 6.72 16.87
C GLU A 116 -1.88 5.31 17.33
N GLN A 117 -2.64 5.17 18.43
CA GLN A 117 -3.10 3.86 18.91
C GLN A 117 -4.02 3.18 17.90
N PHE A 118 -4.90 3.95 17.25
CA PHE A 118 -5.76 3.46 16.18
C PHE A 118 -4.92 2.88 15.01
N MET A 119 -3.91 3.62 14.55
CA MET A 119 -3.02 3.16 13.48
C MET A 119 -2.21 1.93 13.89
N LEU A 120 -1.67 1.89 15.11
CA LEU A 120 -0.95 0.71 15.61
C LEU A 120 -1.86 -0.54 15.66
N GLN A 121 -3.12 -0.38 16.07
CA GLN A 121 -4.09 -1.49 16.06
C GLN A 121 -4.40 -1.96 14.64
N LEU A 122 -4.59 -1.03 13.70
CA LEU A 122 -4.82 -1.37 12.28
C LEU A 122 -3.66 -2.19 11.71
N TYR A 123 -2.42 -1.75 11.90
CA TYR A 123 -1.25 -2.44 11.37
C TYR A 123 -1.01 -3.80 12.03
N ARG A 124 -1.38 -3.99 13.30
CA ARG A 124 -1.33 -5.33 13.95
C ARG A 124 -2.32 -6.31 13.35
N GLN A 125 -3.42 -5.85 12.76
CA GLN A 125 -4.48 -6.72 12.23
C GLN A 125 -4.32 -7.03 10.75
N LEU A 126 -3.90 -6.04 9.94
CA LEU A 126 -3.81 -6.17 8.48
C LEU A 126 -3.11 -7.45 7.99
N PRO A 127 -1.97 -7.91 8.57
CA PRO A 127 -1.24 -9.07 8.08
C PRO A 127 -1.94 -10.42 8.24
N PHE A 128 -3.07 -10.50 8.93
CA PHE A 128 -3.67 -11.77 9.36
C PHE A 128 -5.06 -12.00 8.79
N ASN A 129 -5.32 -13.24 8.37
CA ASN A 129 -6.60 -13.70 7.86
C ASN A 129 -7.17 -12.86 6.71
N ASN A 130 -6.33 -12.12 5.99
CA ASN A 130 -6.77 -11.11 5.03
C ASN A 130 -7.01 -11.71 3.64
N PRO A 131 -8.26 -11.75 3.14
CA PRO A 131 -8.58 -12.35 1.84
C PRO A 131 -7.95 -11.59 0.67
N ALA A 132 -7.77 -10.26 0.78
CA ALA A 132 -7.12 -9.48 -0.26
C ALA A 132 -5.65 -9.86 -0.44
N TYR A 133 -4.96 -10.15 0.66
CA TYR A 133 -3.56 -10.58 0.64
C TYR A 133 -3.39 -12.04 0.20
N ARG A 134 -4.38 -12.90 0.46
CA ARG A 134 -4.45 -14.23 -0.20
C ARG A 134 -4.62 -14.11 -1.70
N GLN A 135 -5.48 -13.18 -2.15
CA GLN A 135 -5.66 -12.91 -3.58
C GLN A 135 -4.38 -12.35 -4.23
N LEU A 136 -3.68 -11.44 -3.55
CA LEU A 136 -2.36 -10.97 -3.96
C LEU A 136 -1.38 -12.12 -4.12
N ALA A 137 -1.25 -12.99 -3.13
CA ALA A 137 -0.36 -14.15 -3.17
C ALA A 137 -0.71 -15.10 -4.35
N ALA A 138 -2.00 -15.33 -4.61
CA ALA A 138 -2.44 -16.13 -5.76
C ALA A 138 -2.06 -15.50 -7.10
N TRP A 139 -2.20 -14.18 -7.24
CA TRP A 139 -1.79 -13.45 -8.45
C TRP A 139 -0.28 -13.40 -8.65
N LEU A 140 0.47 -13.23 -7.56
CA LEU A 140 1.93 -13.24 -7.57
C LEU A 140 2.47 -14.61 -8.01
N THR A 141 1.87 -15.71 -7.54
CA THR A 141 2.32 -17.08 -7.83
C THR A 141 1.89 -17.58 -9.22
N THR A 142 0.83 -17.00 -9.79
CA THR A 142 0.41 -17.28 -11.17
C THR A 142 1.24 -16.45 -12.15
N PRO A 143 1.94 -17.05 -13.12
CA PRO A 143 2.63 -16.31 -14.17
C PRO A 143 1.74 -15.24 -14.83
N PHE A 144 2.32 -14.07 -15.06
CA PHE A 144 1.66 -12.95 -15.73
C PHE A 144 2.66 -12.21 -16.59
N GLU A 145 2.19 -11.80 -17.76
CA GLU A 145 2.89 -10.84 -18.59
C GLU A 145 2.58 -9.42 -18.12
N GLY A 146 3.50 -8.50 -18.38
CA GLY A 146 3.35 -7.10 -17.99
C GLY A 146 3.55 -6.84 -16.49
N THR A 147 2.68 -5.99 -15.93
CA THR A 147 2.84 -5.33 -14.63
C THR A 147 1.62 -5.52 -13.73
N LEU A 148 1.88 -5.83 -12.45
CA LEU A 148 0.87 -5.87 -11.39
C LEU A 148 0.92 -4.57 -10.58
N LEU A 149 -0.20 -3.86 -10.50
CA LEU A 149 -0.40 -2.73 -9.62
C LEU A 149 -1.29 -3.11 -8.43
N GLN A 150 -0.89 -2.72 -7.23
CA GLN A 150 -1.73 -2.82 -6.04
C GLN A 150 -1.94 -1.44 -5.41
N HIS A 151 -3.17 -1.14 -5.01
CA HIS A 151 -3.48 0.18 -4.46
C HIS A 151 -4.63 0.15 -3.44
N CYS A 152 -4.80 1.27 -2.75
CA CYS A 152 -5.97 1.56 -1.92
C CYS A 152 -6.38 3.02 -2.15
N ALA A 153 -7.00 3.70 -1.19
CA ALA A 153 -7.39 5.11 -1.35
C ALA A 153 -6.18 6.04 -1.58
N VAL A 154 -5.19 5.96 -0.70
CA VAL A 154 -4.02 6.85 -0.71
C VAL A 154 -2.69 6.11 -0.88
N GLY A 155 -2.77 4.80 -1.03
CA GLY A 155 -1.61 3.96 -1.28
C GLY A 155 -0.68 3.83 -0.08
N LYS A 156 -1.19 3.93 1.15
CA LYS A 156 -0.37 3.97 2.37
C LYS A 156 -0.48 2.70 3.21
N ASP A 157 -1.63 2.45 3.84
CA ASP A 157 -1.74 1.42 4.89
C ASP A 157 -2.00 0.03 4.33
N ARG A 158 -3.19 -0.18 3.76
CA ARG A 158 -3.58 -1.43 3.08
C ARG A 158 -2.58 -1.79 1.97
N THR A 159 -2.18 -0.78 1.19
CA THR A 159 -1.14 -0.94 0.16
C THR A 159 0.23 -1.20 0.77
N GLY A 160 0.62 -0.49 1.84
CA GLY A 160 1.93 -0.65 2.46
C GLY A 160 2.15 -2.05 3.03
N VAL A 161 1.15 -2.60 3.74
CA VAL A 161 1.24 -3.99 4.23
C VAL A 161 1.19 -4.99 3.08
N GLY A 162 0.41 -4.74 2.04
CA GLY A 162 0.46 -5.53 0.80
C GLY A 162 1.83 -5.48 0.12
N CYS A 163 2.49 -4.32 0.09
CA CYS A 163 3.81 -4.13 -0.52
C CYS A 163 4.88 -4.85 0.30
N ALA A 164 4.80 -4.75 1.63
CA ALA A 164 5.66 -5.50 2.54
C ALA A 164 5.53 -7.02 2.29
N LEU A 165 4.30 -7.55 2.18
CA LEU A 165 4.08 -8.96 1.83
C LEU A 165 4.76 -9.32 0.51
N THR A 166 4.55 -8.53 -0.55
CA THR A 166 5.16 -8.75 -1.87
C THR A 166 6.69 -8.75 -1.80
N LEU A 167 7.28 -7.77 -1.12
CA LEU A 167 8.73 -7.61 -0.99
C LEU A 167 9.36 -8.75 -0.17
N PHE A 168 8.74 -9.16 0.94
CA PHE A 168 9.17 -10.35 1.67
C PHE A 168 9.01 -11.65 0.85
N ALA A 169 7.98 -11.73 0.01
CA ALA A 169 7.77 -12.89 -0.86
C ALA A 169 8.86 -13.02 -1.93
N VAL A 170 9.34 -11.90 -2.48
CA VAL A 170 10.50 -11.86 -3.39
C VAL A 170 11.85 -11.92 -2.65
N GLY A 171 11.87 -11.92 -1.32
CA GLY A 171 13.09 -12.13 -0.52
C GLY A 171 13.85 -10.87 -0.09
N CYS A 172 13.22 -9.69 -0.13
CA CYS A 172 13.75 -8.50 0.55
C CYS A 172 13.73 -8.68 2.07
N ASP A 173 14.68 -8.06 2.76
CA ASP A 173 14.73 -8.04 4.23
C ASP A 173 13.84 -6.95 4.83
N SER A 174 13.73 -6.93 6.17
CA SER A 174 12.87 -5.98 6.87
C SER A 174 13.34 -4.53 6.75
N GLU A 175 14.64 -4.30 6.57
CA GLU A 175 15.20 -2.96 6.40
C GLU A 175 14.77 -2.39 5.05
N THR A 176 15.00 -3.12 3.97
CA THR A 176 14.57 -2.76 2.60
C THR A 176 13.05 -2.50 2.55
N VAL A 177 12.26 -3.36 3.20
CA VAL A 177 10.81 -3.21 3.25
C VAL A 177 10.38 -1.96 4.02
N MET A 178 11.06 -1.63 5.12
CA MET A 178 10.78 -0.43 5.90
C MET A 178 11.14 0.83 5.11
N GLU A 179 12.29 0.85 4.46
CA GLU A 179 12.74 1.96 3.62
C GLU A 179 11.72 2.26 2.51
N GLU A 180 11.27 1.24 1.78
CA GLU A 180 10.25 1.39 0.74
C GLU A 180 8.93 1.96 1.31
N TYR A 181 8.50 1.45 2.45
CA TYR A 181 7.29 1.92 3.12
C TYR A 181 7.38 3.42 3.47
N LEU A 182 8.52 3.84 4.03
CA LEU A 182 8.77 5.22 4.47
C LEU A 182 8.89 6.22 3.32
N LEU A 183 9.11 5.78 2.07
CA LEU A 183 8.99 6.65 0.89
C LEU A 183 7.62 7.33 0.76
N THR A 184 6.59 6.80 1.43
CA THR A 184 5.25 7.40 1.48
C THR A 184 5.21 8.70 2.32
N HIS A 185 6.24 8.99 3.11
CA HIS A 185 6.30 10.18 3.94
C HIS A 185 6.17 11.47 3.11
N GLY A 186 5.37 12.41 3.60
CA GLY A 186 5.09 13.67 2.91
C GLY A 186 4.11 13.59 1.73
N MET A 187 3.74 12.39 1.25
CA MET A 187 2.87 12.23 0.08
C MET A 187 1.41 12.61 0.33
N LEU A 188 0.98 12.70 1.59
CA LEU A 188 -0.40 13.00 1.98
C LEU A 188 -0.59 14.42 2.55
N THR A 189 0.43 15.26 2.49
CA THR A 189 0.39 16.65 2.98
C THR A 189 -0.75 17.47 2.38
N GLN A 190 -1.05 17.29 1.09
CA GLN A 190 -2.18 17.95 0.43
C GLN A 190 -3.54 17.45 0.93
N VAL A 191 -3.65 16.15 1.25
CA VAL A 191 -4.87 15.56 1.83
C VAL A 191 -5.07 16.08 3.25
N GLU A 192 -4.00 16.16 4.03
CA GLU A 192 -4.02 16.72 5.39
C GLU A 192 -4.45 18.18 5.40
N ALA A 193 -3.86 19.01 4.54
CA ALA A 193 -4.25 20.41 4.41
C ALA A 193 -5.73 20.56 4.06
N TRP A 194 -6.23 19.79 3.09
CA TRP A 194 -7.64 19.80 2.71
C TRP A 194 -8.58 19.36 3.86
N MET A 195 -8.21 18.32 4.61
CA MET A 195 -9.02 17.88 5.76
C MET A 195 -9.01 18.91 6.89
N LEU A 196 -7.90 19.61 7.11
CA LEU A 196 -7.81 20.70 8.08
C LEU A 196 -8.65 21.92 7.66
N GLU A 197 -8.75 22.22 6.37
CA GLU A 197 -9.68 23.25 5.88
C GLU A 197 -11.14 22.85 6.07
N LEU A 198 -11.47 21.58 5.79
CA LEU A 198 -12.84 21.07 5.85
C LEU A 198 -13.35 20.93 7.30
N LEU A 199 -12.51 20.43 8.20
CA LEU A 199 -12.91 20.02 9.56
C LEU A 199 -12.29 20.87 10.66
N GLY A 200 -11.31 21.71 10.35
CA GLY A 200 -10.43 22.33 11.36
C GLY A 200 -11.17 23.14 12.42
N ASN A 201 -12.25 23.83 12.07
CA ASN A 201 -13.04 24.62 13.03
C ASN A 201 -13.68 23.74 14.11
N ASP A 202 -13.97 22.49 13.79
CA ASP A 202 -14.60 21.52 14.70
C ASP A 202 -13.58 20.61 15.40
N LEU A 203 -12.28 20.71 15.06
CA LEU A 203 -11.22 19.89 15.63
C LEU A 203 -10.58 20.55 16.86
N THR A 204 -10.62 19.82 17.98
CA THR A 204 -9.80 20.06 19.17
C THR A 204 -8.31 19.83 18.85
N ALA A 205 -7.43 20.20 19.78
CA ALA A 205 -5.99 19.86 19.67
C ALA A 205 -5.77 18.35 19.52
N GLN A 206 -6.52 17.52 20.26
CA GLN A 206 -6.49 16.07 20.15
C GLN A 206 -6.95 15.58 18.78
N GLY A 207 -8.03 16.17 18.23
CA GLY A 207 -8.52 15.83 16.90
C GLY A 207 -7.53 16.16 15.79
N ARG A 208 -6.84 17.30 15.90
CA ARG A 208 -5.77 17.70 14.97
C ARG A 208 -4.58 16.74 15.05
N GLN A 209 -4.16 16.38 16.25
CA GLN A 209 -3.08 15.39 16.44
C GLN A 209 -3.46 14.03 15.86
N SER A 210 -4.70 13.57 16.13
CA SER A 210 -5.20 12.31 15.61
C SER A 210 -5.27 12.29 14.09
N LEU A 211 -5.68 13.39 13.47
CA LEU A 211 -5.66 13.55 12.02
C LEU A 211 -4.24 13.45 11.47
N ALA A 212 -3.28 14.16 12.07
CA ALA A 212 -1.87 14.11 11.66
C ALA A 212 -1.29 12.69 11.79
N ASP A 213 -1.57 12.00 12.89
CA ASP A 213 -1.14 10.61 13.12
C ASP A 213 -1.73 9.63 12.11
N ILE A 214 -3.00 9.84 11.71
CA ILE A 214 -3.70 9.02 10.72
C ILE A 214 -3.25 9.33 9.30
N LEU A 215 -2.81 10.54 8.98
CA LEU A 215 -2.41 10.93 7.62
C LEU A 215 -0.92 10.80 7.34
N THR A 216 -0.09 10.59 8.36
CA THR A 216 1.35 10.35 8.18
C THR A 216 1.71 8.87 8.08
N VAL A 217 2.98 8.57 7.77
CA VAL A 217 3.61 7.26 8.01
C VAL A 217 4.61 7.39 9.14
N LYS A 218 4.71 6.34 9.96
CA LYS A 218 5.72 6.18 11.01
C LYS A 218 6.29 4.77 10.94
N GLU A 219 7.58 4.64 11.21
CA GLU A 219 8.24 3.35 11.35
C GLU A 219 7.48 2.44 12.33
N SER A 220 7.01 3.01 13.45
CA SER A 220 6.26 2.30 14.48
C SER A 220 5.00 1.58 13.96
N TYR A 221 4.38 2.06 12.89
CA TYR A 221 3.19 1.44 12.31
C TYR A 221 3.53 0.13 11.62
N LEU A 222 4.47 0.14 10.67
CA LEU A 222 4.90 -1.09 10.01
C LEU A 222 5.64 -2.02 10.98
N ALA A 223 6.43 -1.48 11.91
CA ALA A 223 7.08 -2.26 12.97
C ALA A 223 6.06 -2.98 13.86
N ALA A 224 4.88 -2.41 14.12
CA ALA A 224 3.81 -3.07 14.86
C ALA A 224 3.24 -4.28 14.09
N ALA A 225 3.10 -4.17 12.76
CA ALA A 225 2.73 -5.30 11.91
C ALA A 225 3.78 -6.42 11.96
N LEU A 226 5.06 -6.05 11.78
CA LEU A 226 6.18 -7.00 11.83
C LEU A 226 6.29 -7.68 13.20
N SER A 227 6.14 -6.93 14.27
CA SER A 227 6.18 -7.48 15.64
C SER A 227 5.03 -8.46 15.88
N ALA A 228 3.82 -8.14 15.41
CA ALA A 228 2.69 -9.06 15.50
C ALA A 228 2.93 -10.35 14.68
N ILE A 229 3.54 -10.24 13.49
CA ILE A 229 3.94 -11.38 12.66
C ILE A 229 4.91 -12.29 13.42
N HIS A 230 5.98 -11.73 13.98
CA HIS A 230 6.98 -12.49 14.75
C HIS A 230 6.38 -13.11 16.01
N GLN A 231 5.49 -12.41 16.71
CA GLN A 231 4.84 -12.95 17.90
C GLN A 231 3.96 -14.18 17.59
N ARG A 232 3.27 -14.20 16.45
CA ARG A 232 2.35 -15.29 16.09
C ARG A 232 3.02 -16.44 15.35
N TYR A 233 4.02 -16.16 14.54
CA TYR A 233 4.62 -17.14 13.62
C TYR A 233 6.12 -17.38 13.85
N GLY A 234 6.78 -16.60 14.71
CA GLY A 234 8.22 -16.65 14.94
C GLY A 234 9.04 -15.94 13.85
N THR A 235 8.72 -16.17 12.57
CA THR A 235 9.41 -15.54 11.43
C THR A 235 8.43 -15.07 10.35
N VAL A 236 8.87 -14.13 9.52
CA VAL A 236 8.15 -13.68 8.32
C VAL A 236 7.90 -14.84 7.36
N ASP A 237 8.88 -15.73 7.18
CA ASP A 237 8.78 -16.90 6.31
C ASP A 237 7.68 -17.87 6.75
N ALA A 238 7.57 -18.12 8.07
CA ALA A 238 6.53 -18.96 8.63
C ALA A 238 5.14 -18.32 8.46
N TRP A 239 5.04 -17.00 8.59
CA TRP A 239 3.80 -16.25 8.33
C TRP A 239 3.37 -16.32 6.87
N LEU A 240 4.29 -16.05 5.93
CA LEU A 240 4.03 -16.15 4.49
C LEU A 240 3.54 -17.54 4.08
N ALA A 241 4.17 -18.59 4.60
CA ALA A 241 3.79 -19.97 4.33
C ALA A 241 2.41 -20.31 4.91
N ALA A 242 2.15 -19.93 6.17
CA ALA A 242 0.94 -20.32 6.88
C ALA A 242 -0.32 -19.55 6.45
N GLU A 243 -0.24 -18.22 6.32
CA GLU A 243 -1.39 -17.37 5.99
C GLU A 243 -1.65 -17.30 4.47
N TYR A 244 -0.58 -17.34 3.66
CA TYR A 244 -0.63 -17.00 2.23
C TYR A 244 -0.08 -18.09 1.30
N GLN A 245 0.28 -19.26 1.84
CA GLN A 245 0.76 -20.42 1.07
C GLN A 245 2.05 -20.14 0.26
N LEU A 246 2.78 -19.08 0.62
CA LEU A 246 4.05 -18.66 0.02
C LEU A 246 5.21 -19.43 0.67
N THR A 247 5.20 -20.75 0.50
CA THR A 247 6.27 -21.64 0.97
C THR A 247 7.61 -21.36 0.26
N ALA A 248 8.72 -21.87 0.79
CA ALA A 248 10.04 -21.67 0.18
C ALA A 248 10.12 -22.08 -1.31
N PRO A 249 9.60 -23.25 -1.75
CA PRO A 249 9.59 -23.60 -3.18
C PRO A 249 8.75 -22.64 -4.03
N VAL A 250 7.61 -22.19 -3.51
CA VAL A 250 6.73 -21.24 -4.21
C VAL A 250 7.42 -19.87 -4.36
N ARG A 251 8.08 -19.39 -3.31
CA ARG A 251 8.85 -18.14 -3.36
C ARG A 251 10.06 -18.24 -4.29
N ALA A 252 10.77 -19.38 -4.31
CA ALA A 252 11.87 -19.58 -5.25
C ALA A 252 11.44 -19.43 -6.72
N ALA A 253 10.28 -19.98 -7.09
CA ALA A 253 9.72 -19.83 -8.44
C ALA A 253 9.27 -18.39 -8.74
N LEU A 254 8.78 -17.67 -7.74
CA LEU A 254 8.43 -16.26 -7.85
C LEU A 254 9.67 -15.37 -8.01
N GLN A 255 10.70 -15.60 -7.20
CA GLN A 255 11.99 -14.92 -7.24
C GLN A 255 12.68 -15.11 -8.59
N ALA A 256 12.67 -16.32 -9.15
CA ALA A 256 13.23 -16.58 -10.48
C ALA A 256 12.59 -15.73 -11.60
N ARG A 257 11.31 -15.33 -11.44
CA ARG A 257 10.59 -14.51 -12.42
C ARG A 257 10.65 -13.02 -12.13
N LEU A 258 10.70 -12.63 -10.86
CA LEU A 258 10.56 -11.24 -10.42
C LEU A 258 11.87 -10.61 -9.93
N LEU A 259 12.96 -11.37 -9.85
CA LEU A 259 14.29 -10.85 -9.57
C LEU A 259 15.20 -10.89 -10.81
N GLU A 260 16.15 -9.96 -10.87
CA GLU A 260 17.24 -9.85 -11.83
C GLU A 260 18.59 -9.63 -11.12
N GLU A 261 19.68 -9.92 -11.82
CA GLU A 261 21.05 -9.72 -11.32
C GLU A 261 21.39 -8.23 -11.16
#